data_AF-A0A9X2D4J1-F1
#
_entry.id   AF-A0A9X2D4J1-F1
#
_cell.length_a   1.000
_cell.length_b   1.000
_cell.length_c   1.000
_cell.angle_alpha   90.00
_cell.angle_beta   90.00
_cell.angle_gamma   90.00
#
_symmetry.space_group_name_H-M   'P 1'
#
loop_
_entity.id
_entity.type
_entity.pdbx_description
1 polymer ?
#
loop_
_entity_poly.entity_id
_entity_poly.type
_entity_poly.pdbx_seq_one_letter_code
_entity_poly.pdbx_strand_id
1 'polypeptide(L)'
;MASPEELEWALGYNAYERLAEPRELQRLLAPAMAEFDSDGRVPGWCGVDLLRAWAFWRVREAHHAGDGQLGRDWEPVLQALRQHASVREEERPPPVGGWLPRDWADRLQSQLPALLWPQLVSFLYAERRAHDVVPAESAVFRALELTSFADIRVVIVGQDPYPTPGDADGLAFSTTSDTRPPALRNIFKELAADTGLPAPTGSSLEGWARQGVLLLNTALTLRTGSDADRAVHRDWKGDNGGWQAFTDSVIRAVAAKPEHVVFVLWGSHAHGKAELVEGTGHTVLRSAHPTSYPSATVPFAGSRPFTRTNEALSAHGRGEIDWAGSL
;
A
#
# COMPACT_ATOMS: atom_id res chain seq x y z
N MET A 1 -0.24 -16.51 -0.23
CA MET A 1 -1.63 -16.99 -0.05
C MET A 1 -2.48 -16.29 -1.08
N ALA A 2 -3.32 -17.02 -1.81
CA ALA A 2 -4.24 -16.39 -2.76
C ALA A 2 -5.27 -15.54 -2.02
N SER A 3 -5.59 -14.38 -2.59
CA SER A 3 -6.70 -13.54 -2.12
C SER A 3 -8.06 -14.17 -2.47
N PRO A 4 -9.14 -13.85 -1.72
CA PRO A 4 -10.49 -14.28 -2.06
C PRO A 4 -10.89 -13.91 -3.50
N GLU A 5 -10.47 -12.74 -3.98
CA GLU A 5 -10.73 -12.30 -5.35
C GLU A 5 -10.01 -13.16 -6.39
N GLU A 6 -8.76 -13.57 -6.15
CA GLU A 6 -8.05 -14.49 -7.07
C GLU A 6 -8.70 -15.88 -7.08
N LEU A 7 -9.20 -16.36 -5.92
CA LEU A 7 -9.93 -17.62 -5.83
C LEU A 7 -11.26 -17.56 -6.60
N GLU A 8 -12.03 -16.50 -6.40
CA GLU A 8 -13.30 -16.27 -7.10
C GLU A 8 -13.08 -16.11 -8.60
N TRP A 9 -12.09 -15.31 -9.00
CA TRP A 9 -11.70 -15.13 -10.40
C TRP A 9 -11.32 -16.46 -11.06
N ALA A 10 -10.51 -17.28 -10.38
CA ALA A 10 -10.08 -18.57 -10.91
C ALA A 10 -11.27 -19.53 -11.06
N LEU A 11 -12.18 -19.55 -10.09
CA LEU A 11 -13.40 -20.37 -10.15
C LEU A 11 -14.39 -19.90 -11.22
N GLY A 12 -14.42 -18.61 -11.54
CA GLY A 12 -15.31 -18.03 -12.56
C GLY A 12 -15.04 -18.48 -14.00
N TYR A 13 -13.90 -19.11 -14.28
CA TYR A 13 -13.60 -19.67 -15.61
C TYR A 13 -14.30 -21.01 -15.89
N ASN A 14 -14.67 -21.78 -14.85
CA ASN A 14 -15.22 -23.14 -14.92
C ASN A 14 -14.63 -24.01 -16.06
N ALA A 15 -13.40 -24.49 -15.87
CA ALA A 15 -12.71 -25.28 -16.88
C ALA A 15 -13.37 -26.62 -17.20
N TYR A 16 -14.19 -27.15 -16.28
CA TYR A 16 -14.90 -28.42 -16.51
C TYR A 16 -15.94 -28.31 -17.62
N GLU A 17 -16.64 -27.17 -17.71
CA GLU A 17 -17.60 -26.92 -18.78
C GLU A 17 -16.94 -26.50 -20.09
N ARG A 18 -15.82 -25.77 -20.01
CA ARG A 18 -15.18 -25.16 -21.18
C ARG A 18 -14.24 -26.07 -21.94
N LEU A 19 -13.52 -26.94 -21.23
CA LEU A 19 -12.41 -27.68 -21.80
C LEU A 19 -12.61 -29.18 -21.70
N ALA A 20 -12.79 -29.71 -20.48
CA ALA A 20 -12.88 -31.15 -20.27
C ALA A 20 -13.38 -31.52 -18.87
N GLU A 21 -14.01 -32.69 -18.75
CA GLU A 21 -14.39 -33.30 -17.47
C GLU A 21 -13.18 -33.50 -16.54
N PRO A 22 -13.36 -33.60 -15.20
CA PRO A 22 -12.25 -33.47 -14.23
C PRO A 22 -11.02 -34.35 -14.47
N ARG A 23 -11.22 -35.62 -14.83
CA ARG A 23 -10.11 -36.56 -15.11
C ARG A 23 -9.36 -36.23 -16.40
N GLU A 24 -10.06 -35.68 -17.38
CA GLU A 24 -9.49 -35.30 -18.67
C GLU A 24 -8.81 -33.94 -18.58
N LEU A 25 -9.34 -33.02 -17.78
CA LEU A 25 -8.70 -31.74 -17.49
C LEU A 25 -7.32 -31.94 -16.83
N GLN A 26 -7.22 -32.86 -15.86
CA GLN A 26 -5.93 -33.19 -15.24
C GLN A 26 -4.92 -33.73 -16.27
N ARG A 27 -5.36 -34.58 -17.20
CA ARG A 27 -4.50 -35.10 -18.28
C ARG A 27 -4.05 -34.00 -19.24
N LEU A 28 -4.93 -33.04 -19.53
CA LEU A 28 -4.65 -31.90 -20.39
C LEU A 28 -3.62 -30.96 -19.76
N LEU A 29 -3.68 -30.76 -18.44
CA LEU A 29 -2.72 -29.93 -17.69
C LEU A 29 -1.38 -30.63 -17.40
N ALA A 30 -1.37 -31.96 -17.33
CA ALA A 30 -0.20 -32.73 -16.88
C ALA A 30 1.11 -32.42 -17.61
N PRO A 31 1.18 -32.22 -18.94
CA PRO A 31 2.42 -31.88 -19.62
C PRO A 31 2.99 -30.52 -19.17
N ALA A 32 2.12 -29.51 -19.02
CA ALA A 32 2.53 -28.18 -18.59
C ALA A 32 3.03 -28.18 -17.14
N MET A 33 2.31 -28.90 -16.28
CA MET A 33 2.68 -29.07 -14.88
C MET A 33 4.00 -29.84 -14.72
N ALA A 34 4.22 -30.89 -15.50
CA ALA A 34 5.45 -31.68 -15.45
C ALA A 34 6.68 -30.88 -15.89
N GLU A 35 6.53 -30.04 -16.91
CA GLU A 35 7.61 -29.12 -17.35
C GLU A 35 7.90 -28.09 -16.24
N PHE A 36 6.86 -27.46 -15.68
CA PHE A 36 7.02 -26.57 -14.53
C PHE A 36 7.66 -27.28 -13.33
N ASP A 37 7.31 -28.53 -13.05
CA ASP A 37 7.88 -29.26 -11.93
C ASP A 37 9.37 -29.56 -12.12
N SER A 38 9.83 -29.63 -13.37
CA SER A 38 11.22 -29.88 -13.74
C SER A 38 12.12 -28.66 -13.56
N ASP A 39 11.67 -27.45 -13.93
CA ASP A 39 12.54 -26.26 -13.98
C ASP A 39 11.96 -25.00 -13.28
N GLY A 40 10.76 -25.10 -12.72
CA GLY A 40 10.07 -24.03 -12.02
C GLY A 40 9.48 -22.94 -12.93
N ARG A 41 9.40 -23.17 -14.25
CA ARG A 41 8.93 -22.18 -15.22
C ARG A 41 7.63 -22.60 -15.88
N VAL A 42 6.72 -21.65 -16.03
CA VAL A 42 5.49 -21.89 -16.79
C VAL A 42 5.87 -22.00 -18.27
N PRO A 43 5.49 -23.07 -18.97
CA PRO A 43 5.91 -23.26 -20.35
C PRO A 43 5.36 -22.19 -21.28
N GLY A 44 6.22 -21.65 -22.15
CA GLY A 44 5.85 -20.56 -23.07
C GLY A 44 4.82 -20.95 -24.13
N TRP A 45 4.55 -22.24 -24.30
CA TRP A 45 3.50 -22.75 -25.20
C TRP A 45 2.11 -22.76 -24.55
N CYS A 46 1.99 -22.50 -23.25
CA CYS A 46 0.70 -22.46 -22.56
C CYS A 46 -0.10 -21.23 -23.02
N GLY A 47 -1.20 -21.48 -23.75
CA GLY A 47 -2.17 -20.45 -24.10
C GLY A 47 -3.04 -20.02 -22.91
N VAL A 48 -3.76 -18.90 -23.09
CA VAL A 48 -4.65 -18.31 -22.05
C VAL A 48 -5.60 -19.34 -21.46
N ASP A 49 -6.31 -20.10 -22.28
CA ASP A 49 -7.31 -21.07 -21.81
C ASP A 49 -6.69 -22.18 -20.96
N LEU A 50 -5.49 -22.64 -21.31
CA LEU A 50 -4.76 -23.67 -20.56
C LEU A 50 -4.30 -23.13 -19.20
N LEU A 51 -3.77 -21.91 -19.18
CA LEU A 51 -3.34 -21.24 -17.94
C LEU A 51 -4.52 -20.94 -17.01
N ARG A 52 -5.67 -20.49 -17.54
CA ARG A 52 -6.90 -20.29 -16.76
C ARG A 52 -7.44 -21.62 -16.22
N ALA A 53 -7.38 -22.69 -17.01
CA ALA A 53 -7.71 -24.03 -16.54
C ALA A 53 -6.80 -24.50 -15.42
N TRP A 54 -5.50 -24.19 -15.51
CA TRP A 54 -4.52 -24.54 -14.49
C TRP A 54 -4.83 -23.84 -13.17
N ALA A 55 -5.06 -22.52 -13.19
CA ALA A 55 -5.46 -21.77 -12.01
C ALA A 55 -6.76 -22.32 -11.39
N PHE A 56 -7.81 -22.53 -12.22
CA PHE A 56 -9.06 -23.15 -11.78
C PHE A 56 -8.83 -24.50 -11.10
N TRP A 57 -8.02 -25.37 -11.72
CA TRP A 57 -7.77 -26.71 -11.22
C TRP A 57 -7.04 -26.70 -9.86
N ARG A 58 -6.07 -25.80 -9.65
CA ARG A 58 -5.40 -25.66 -8.34
C ARG A 58 -6.35 -25.24 -7.22
N VAL A 59 -7.30 -24.35 -7.48
CA VAL A 59 -8.31 -23.98 -6.47
C VAL A 59 -9.20 -25.16 -6.12
N ARG A 60 -9.60 -25.96 -7.12
CA ARG A 60 -10.42 -27.17 -6.90
C ARG A 60 -9.65 -28.25 -6.16
N GLU A 61 -8.39 -28.47 -6.50
CA GLU A 61 -7.51 -29.42 -5.83
C GLU A 61 -7.32 -29.07 -4.35
N ALA A 62 -7.01 -27.80 -4.04
CA ALA A 62 -6.86 -27.32 -2.66
C ALA A 62 -8.15 -27.49 -1.84
N HIS A 63 -9.32 -27.23 -2.46
CA HIS A 63 -10.62 -27.47 -1.82
C HIS A 63 -10.86 -28.97 -1.56
N HIS A 64 -10.46 -29.85 -2.49
CA HIS A 64 -10.60 -31.30 -2.31
C HIS A 64 -9.63 -31.88 -1.27
N ALA A 65 -8.41 -31.34 -1.17
CA ALA A 65 -7.42 -31.73 -0.17
C ALA A 65 -7.82 -31.31 1.26
N GLY A 66 -8.66 -30.29 1.40
CA GLY A 66 -9.21 -29.83 2.68
C GLY A 66 -8.26 -28.99 3.52
N ASP A 67 -7.05 -28.69 3.02
CA ASP A 67 -6.06 -27.83 3.67
C ASP A 67 -6.05 -26.39 3.11
N GLY A 68 -6.71 -26.15 1.97
CA GLY A 68 -6.76 -24.85 1.31
C GLY A 68 -5.40 -24.36 0.80
N GLN A 69 -4.38 -25.23 0.75
CA GLN A 69 -3.06 -24.85 0.27
C GLN A 69 -2.99 -24.96 -1.25
N LEU A 70 -2.65 -23.84 -1.90
CA LEU A 70 -2.42 -23.82 -3.33
C LEU A 70 -0.98 -24.23 -3.64
N GLY A 71 -0.80 -24.91 -4.78
CA GLY A 71 0.50 -25.38 -5.25
C GLY A 71 1.51 -24.25 -5.47
N ARG A 72 2.81 -24.60 -5.46
CA ARG A 72 3.94 -23.67 -5.70
C ARG A 72 3.91 -22.97 -7.06
N ASP A 73 3.12 -23.50 -7.99
CA ASP A 73 2.88 -23.02 -9.34
C ASP A 73 1.76 -21.99 -9.42
N TRP A 74 0.98 -21.77 -8.36
CA TRP A 74 -0.11 -20.80 -8.33
C TRP A 74 0.31 -19.40 -8.81
N GLU A 75 1.28 -18.79 -8.14
CA GLU A 75 1.72 -17.43 -8.47
C GLU A 75 2.39 -17.35 -9.86
N PRO A 76 3.28 -18.28 -10.24
CA PRO A 76 3.82 -18.33 -11.60
C PRO A 76 2.75 -18.41 -12.69
N VAL A 77 1.68 -19.20 -12.50
CA VAL A 77 0.58 -19.32 -13.47
C VAL A 77 -0.19 -17.99 -13.57
N LEU A 78 -0.51 -17.35 -12.45
CA LEU A 78 -1.16 -16.03 -12.48
C LEU A 78 -0.28 -14.98 -13.14
N GLN A 79 1.02 -14.98 -12.87
CA GLN A 79 1.98 -14.08 -13.51
C GLN A 79 2.05 -14.31 -15.02
N ALA A 80 2.10 -15.56 -15.47
CA ALA A 80 2.08 -15.89 -16.89
C ALA A 80 0.80 -15.36 -17.56
N LEU A 81 -0.36 -15.50 -16.91
CA LEU A 81 -1.63 -14.93 -17.39
C LEU A 81 -1.60 -13.42 -17.48
N ARG A 82 -1.10 -12.72 -16.45
CA ARG A 82 -0.95 -11.25 -16.47
C ARG A 82 -0.02 -10.77 -17.59
N GLN A 83 0.94 -11.57 -18.02
CA GLN A 83 1.91 -11.17 -19.04
C GLN A 83 1.55 -11.69 -20.45
N HIS A 84 0.56 -12.57 -20.57
CA HIS A 84 0.22 -13.21 -21.83
C HIS A 84 -0.37 -12.21 -22.84
N ALA A 85 0.23 -12.09 -24.02
CA ALA A 85 -0.16 -11.08 -25.03
C ALA A 85 -1.62 -11.16 -25.48
N SER A 86 -2.19 -12.37 -25.50
CA SER A 86 -3.57 -12.61 -25.94
C SER A 86 -4.63 -12.52 -24.84
N VAL A 87 -4.28 -12.25 -23.58
CA VAL A 87 -5.28 -12.16 -22.50
C VAL A 87 -6.03 -10.83 -22.60
N ARG A 88 -7.37 -10.87 -22.54
CA ARG A 88 -8.18 -9.65 -22.47
C ARG A 88 -8.14 -9.07 -21.06
N GLU A 89 -8.40 -7.78 -20.94
CA GLU A 89 -8.32 -7.09 -19.65
C GLU A 89 -9.28 -7.69 -18.61
N GLU A 90 -10.50 -7.99 -19.02
CA GLU A 90 -11.54 -8.61 -18.21
C GLU A 90 -11.23 -10.08 -17.83
N GLU A 91 -10.25 -10.69 -18.48
CA GLU A 91 -9.82 -12.07 -18.24
C GLU A 91 -8.55 -12.15 -17.39
N ARG A 92 -7.89 -11.03 -17.10
CA ARG A 92 -6.67 -10.99 -16.30
C ARG A 92 -6.97 -11.37 -14.85
N PRO A 93 -6.07 -12.12 -14.18
CA PRO A 93 -6.17 -12.30 -12.75
C PRO A 93 -6.14 -10.93 -12.07
N PRO A 94 -6.90 -10.73 -10.99
CA PRO A 94 -6.74 -9.55 -10.17
C PRO A 94 -5.27 -9.42 -9.74
N PRO A 95 -4.76 -8.18 -9.56
CA PRO A 95 -3.38 -7.96 -9.16
C PRO A 95 -3.09 -8.70 -7.85
N VAL A 96 -1.81 -9.09 -7.66
CA VAL A 96 -1.38 -9.73 -6.42
C VAL A 96 -1.79 -8.84 -5.25
N GLY A 97 -2.69 -9.35 -4.42
CA GLY A 97 -3.31 -8.57 -3.37
C GLY A 97 -4.33 -7.55 -3.89
N GLY A 98 -5.61 -7.96 -3.93
CA GLY A 98 -6.78 -7.06 -3.91
C GLY A 98 -6.84 -6.07 -2.72
N TRP A 99 -5.72 -5.90 -2.03
CA TRP A 99 -5.47 -4.92 -1.00
C TRP A 99 -4.89 -3.62 -1.58
N LEU A 100 -4.32 -3.62 -2.79
CA LEU A 100 -3.78 -2.42 -3.43
C LEU A 100 -4.66 -1.96 -4.60
N PRO A 101 -4.91 -0.64 -4.73
CA PRO A 101 -5.45 -0.07 -5.95
C PRO A 101 -4.60 -0.43 -7.17
N ARG A 102 -5.25 -0.66 -8.31
CA ARG A 102 -4.60 -1.12 -9.55
C ARG A 102 -3.51 -0.16 -10.04
N ASP A 103 -3.77 1.14 -9.99
CA ASP A 103 -2.83 2.18 -10.41
C ASP A 103 -1.52 2.15 -9.61
N TRP A 104 -1.60 1.80 -8.33
CA TRP A 104 -0.45 1.56 -7.46
C TRP A 104 0.21 0.20 -7.70
N ALA A 105 -0.59 -0.86 -7.82
CA ALA A 105 -0.08 -2.21 -8.05
C ALA A 105 0.84 -2.26 -9.29
N ASP A 106 0.43 -1.64 -10.40
CA ASP A 106 1.21 -1.60 -11.64
C ASP A 106 2.58 -0.91 -11.48
N ARG A 107 2.66 0.10 -10.59
CA ARG A 107 3.91 0.85 -10.34
C ARG A 107 4.81 0.17 -9.33
N LEU A 108 4.21 -0.49 -8.34
CA LEU A 108 4.92 -1.14 -7.26
C LEU A 108 5.42 -2.53 -7.65
N GLN A 109 4.80 -3.19 -8.63
CA GLN A 109 5.17 -4.54 -9.04
C GLN A 109 6.66 -4.71 -9.38
N SER A 110 7.27 -3.71 -10.03
CA SER A 110 8.70 -3.74 -10.36
C SER A 110 9.61 -3.17 -9.28
N GLN A 111 9.05 -2.50 -8.27
CA GLN A 111 9.81 -1.80 -7.21
C GLN A 111 9.91 -2.64 -5.93
N LEU A 112 8.92 -3.51 -5.69
CA LEU A 112 8.90 -4.36 -4.50
C LEU A 112 9.86 -5.54 -4.65
N PRO A 113 10.65 -5.87 -3.61
CA PRO A 113 11.37 -7.14 -3.56
C PRO A 113 10.40 -8.31 -3.75
N ALA A 114 10.79 -9.30 -4.56
CA ALA A 114 9.91 -10.39 -5.00
C ALA A 114 9.20 -11.15 -3.85
N LEU A 115 9.88 -11.29 -2.70
CA LEU A 115 9.34 -12.01 -1.53
C LEU A 115 8.74 -11.10 -0.46
N LEU A 116 8.82 -9.77 -0.61
CA LEU A 116 8.31 -8.84 0.40
C LEU A 116 6.81 -9.01 0.62
N TRP A 117 6.02 -8.99 -0.47
CA TRP A 117 4.57 -9.00 -0.36
C TRP A 117 4.02 -10.29 0.25
N PRO A 118 4.41 -11.50 -0.20
CA PRO A 118 3.97 -12.74 0.43
C PRO A 118 4.34 -12.84 1.92
N GLN A 119 5.55 -12.40 2.30
CA GLN A 119 6.00 -12.40 3.69
C GLN A 119 5.16 -11.43 4.54
N LEU A 120 4.92 -10.22 4.03
CA LEU A 120 4.15 -9.20 4.73
C LEU A 120 2.71 -9.65 4.96
N VAL A 121 2.06 -10.22 3.94
CA VAL A 121 0.70 -10.77 4.07
C VAL A 121 0.66 -11.90 5.11
N SER A 122 1.63 -12.82 5.07
CA SER A 122 1.71 -13.91 6.05
C SER A 122 1.89 -13.39 7.48
N PHE A 123 2.75 -12.39 7.66
CA PHE A 123 2.97 -11.74 8.94
C PHE A 123 1.67 -11.09 9.46
N LEU A 124 0.97 -10.32 8.63
CA LEU A 124 -0.27 -9.64 9.02
C LEU A 124 -1.37 -10.62 9.42
N TYR A 125 -1.54 -11.73 8.70
CA TYR A 125 -2.52 -12.76 9.08
C TYR A 125 -2.17 -13.44 10.41
N ALA A 126 -0.89 -13.71 10.65
CA ALA A 126 -0.45 -14.27 11.93
C ALA A 126 -0.71 -13.28 13.08
N GLU A 127 -0.34 -12.02 12.90
CA GLU A 127 -0.54 -10.96 13.89
C GLU A 127 -2.02 -10.74 14.20
N ARG A 128 -2.88 -10.62 13.19
CA ARG A 128 -4.34 -10.44 13.39
C ARG A 128 -5.03 -11.64 14.03
N ARG A 129 -4.47 -12.85 13.92
CA ARG A 129 -5.00 -14.04 14.59
C ARG A 129 -4.65 -14.08 16.08
N ALA A 130 -3.51 -13.50 16.45
CA ALA A 130 -2.96 -13.59 17.80
C ALA A 130 -3.17 -12.31 18.63
N HIS A 131 -3.34 -11.16 17.97
CA HIS A 131 -3.31 -9.85 18.60
C HIS A 131 -4.27 -8.86 17.96
N ASP A 132 -4.60 -7.81 18.70
CA ASP A 132 -5.35 -6.67 18.20
C ASP A 132 -4.45 -5.76 17.37
N VAL A 133 -4.68 -5.71 16.06
CA VAL A 133 -3.90 -4.94 15.08
C VAL A 133 -4.75 -3.84 14.46
N VAL A 134 -4.21 -2.62 14.47
CA VAL A 134 -4.82 -1.43 13.87
C VAL A 134 -4.02 -0.95 12.64
N PRO A 135 -4.66 -0.27 11.67
CA PRO A 135 -6.10 -0.06 11.54
C PRO A 135 -6.81 -1.37 11.13
N ALA A 136 -8.13 -1.31 10.89
CA ALA A 136 -8.87 -2.43 10.29
C ALA A 136 -8.23 -2.87 8.96
N GLU A 137 -8.41 -4.14 8.57
CA GLU A 137 -7.79 -4.71 7.35
C GLU A 137 -8.12 -3.87 6.10
N SER A 138 -9.39 -3.47 5.95
CA SER A 138 -9.87 -2.62 4.85
C SER A 138 -9.32 -1.20 4.86
N ALA A 139 -8.61 -0.78 5.90
CA ALA A 139 -8.05 0.56 6.02
C ALA A 139 -6.51 0.57 5.92
N VAL A 140 -5.84 -0.58 5.79
CA VAL A 140 -4.37 -0.66 5.75
C VAL A 140 -3.79 0.16 4.60
N PHE A 141 -4.43 0.14 3.44
CA PHE A 141 -3.96 0.82 2.22
C PHE A 141 -4.83 2.01 1.81
N ARG A 142 -5.68 2.50 2.71
CA ARG A 142 -6.61 3.60 2.43
C ARG A 142 -5.93 4.88 1.93
N ALA A 143 -4.69 5.15 2.35
CA ALA A 143 -3.91 6.26 1.83
C ALA A 143 -3.68 6.17 0.31
N LEU A 144 -3.42 4.96 -0.20
CA LEU A 144 -3.23 4.67 -1.62
C LEU A 144 -4.57 4.64 -2.37
N GLU A 145 -5.64 4.15 -1.73
CA GLU A 145 -6.99 4.14 -2.30
C GLU A 145 -7.56 5.55 -2.50
N LEU A 146 -7.35 6.44 -1.53
CA LEU A 146 -7.84 7.82 -1.59
C LEU A 146 -6.96 8.73 -2.45
N THR A 147 -5.71 8.34 -2.70
CA THR A 147 -4.73 9.15 -3.41
C THR A 147 -4.14 8.33 -4.57
N SER A 148 -4.76 8.46 -5.75
CA SER A 148 -4.28 7.78 -6.95
C SER A 148 -2.84 8.19 -7.27
N PHE A 149 -2.03 7.28 -7.81
CA PHE A 149 -0.64 7.57 -8.20
C PHE A 149 -0.53 8.72 -9.22
N ALA A 150 -1.55 8.88 -10.06
CA ALA A 150 -1.61 9.95 -11.06
C ALA A 150 -1.78 11.33 -10.41
N ASP A 151 -2.64 11.42 -9.39
CA ASP A 151 -3.09 12.69 -8.81
C ASP A 151 -2.23 13.18 -7.64
N ILE A 152 -1.20 12.44 -7.24
CA ILE A 152 -0.31 12.86 -6.13
C ILE A 152 0.36 14.18 -6.45
N ARG A 153 0.25 15.10 -5.48
CA ARG A 153 0.90 16.41 -5.45
C ARG A 153 1.76 16.58 -4.22
N VAL A 154 1.36 15.99 -3.10
CA VAL A 154 2.06 16.11 -1.81
C VAL A 154 2.19 14.74 -1.17
N VAL A 155 3.31 14.48 -0.51
CA VAL A 155 3.50 13.31 0.37
C VAL A 155 3.83 13.81 1.77
N ILE A 156 3.04 13.41 2.76
CA ILE A 156 3.29 13.68 4.18
C ILE A 156 3.59 12.35 4.86
N VAL A 157 4.77 12.25 5.48
CA VAL A 157 5.25 10.99 6.05
C VAL A 157 5.00 10.95 7.56
N GLY A 158 4.17 9.99 7.99
CA GLY A 158 3.99 9.61 9.39
C GLY A 158 4.81 8.39 9.78
N GLN A 159 4.74 7.99 11.05
CA GLN A 159 5.51 6.86 11.57
C GLN A 159 4.69 5.56 11.53
N ASP A 160 3.69 5.46 12.41
CA ASP A 160 2.80 4.31 12.61
C ASP A 160 1.36 4.78 12.91
N PRO A 161 0.35 3.89 12.76
CA PRO A 161 -1.04 4.21 13.06
C PRO A 161 -1.26 4.52 14.55
N TYR A 162 -2.31 5.28 14.87
CA TYR A 162 -2.68 5.49 16.28
C TYR A 162 -3.04 4.17 16.98
N PRO A 163 -2.56 3.93 18.22
CA PRO A 163 -2.68 2.63 18.88
C PRO A 163 -4.05 2.34 19.48
N THR A 164 -4.92 3.34 19.59
CA THR A 164 -6.28 3.15 20.11
C THR A 164 -7.13 2.44 19.04
N PRO A 165 -7.76 1.28 19.37
CA PRO A 165 -8.69 0.62 18.46
C PRO A 165 -9.81 1.57 18.00
N GLY A 166 -10.02 1.67 16.69
CA GLY A 166 -11.04 2.53 16.09
C GLY A 166 -10.61 3.98 15.83
N ASP A 167 -9.45 4.42 16.32
CA ASP A 167 -8.94 5.78 16.03
C ASP A 167 -8.18 5.83 14.70
N ALA A 168 -7.39 4.80 14.38
CA ALA A 168 -6.59 4.77 13.15
C ALA A 168 -7.45 4.44 11.94
N ASP A 169 -7.40 5.31 10.94
CA ASP A 169 -8.26 5.25 9.75
C ASP A 169 -7.48 4.94 8.46
N GLY A 170 -6.19 4.58 8.58
CA GLY A 170 -5.32 4.26 7.44
C GLY A 170 -4.51 5.43 6.87
N LEU A 171 -4.67 6.65 7.41
CA LEU A 171 -3.98 7.84 6.93
C LEU A 171 -3.04 8.38 8.02
N ALA A 172 -1.83 8.80 7.64
CA ALA A 172 -0.90 9.45 8.56
C ALA A 172 -1.56 10.69 9.20
N PHE A 173 -1.43 10.81 10.53
CA PHE A 173 -1.98 11.90 11.36
C PHE A 173 -3.51 12.07 11.41
N SER A 174 -4.27 11.37 10.58
CA SER A 174 -5.74 11.38 10.58
C SER A 174 -6.29 10.46 11.67
N THR A 175 -7.48 10.78 12.17
CA THR A 175 -8.23 9.88 13.03
C THR A 175 -9.74 10.04 12.86
N THR A 176 -10.46 8.96 13.07
CA THR A 176 -11.92 8.92 13.21
C THR A 176 -12.40 9.30 14.62
N SER A 177 -11.48 9.50 15.57
CA SER A 177 -11.80 9.89 16.94
C SER A 177 -12.28 11.33 17.05
N ASP A 178 -13.29 11.56 17.88
CA ASP A 178 -13.69 12.91 18.29
C ASP A 178 -12.58 13.62 19.10
N THR A 179 -11.72 12.85 19.77
CA THR A 179 -10.61 13.39 20.56
C THR A 179 -9.32 13.41 19.75
N ARG A 180 -8.94 14.58 19.25
CA ARG A 180 -7.71 14.74 18.46
C ARG A 180 -6.45 14.36 19.23
N PRO A 181 -5.58 13.52 18.67
CA PRO A 181 -4.24 13.28 19.20
C PRO A 181 -3.38 14.56 19.27
N PRO A 182 -2.38 14.62 20.16
CA PRO A 182 -1.52 15.80 20.31
C PRO A 182 -0.89 16.29 19.02
N ALA A 183 -0.43 15.38 18.16
CA ALA A 183 0.18 15.71 16.87
C ALA A 183 -0.81 16.46 15.97
N LEU A 184 -2.01 15.91 15.76
CA LEU A 184 -3.04 16.51 14.93
C LEU A 184 -3.50 17.87 15.47
N ARG A 185 -3.62 18.03 16.79
CA ARG A 185 -3.92 19.35 17.41
C ARG A 185 -2.87 20.39 17.05
N ASN A 186 -1.59 20.01 17.07
CA ASN A 186 -0.51 20.93 16.75
C ASN A 186 -0.45 21.21 15.24
N ILE A 187 -0.72 20.21 14.39
CA ILE A 187 -0.87 20.38 12.94
C ILE A 187 -1.96 21.42 12.63
N PHE A 188 -3.13 21.34 13.25
CA PHE A 188 -4.21 22.31 13.02
C PHE A 188 -3.93 23.69 13.62
N LYS A 189 -3.18 23.79 14.72
CA LYS A 189 -2.71 25.09 15.24
C LYS A 189 -1.76 25.76 14.26
N GLU A 190 -0.79 25.02 13.74
CA GLU A 190 0.13 25.53 12.72
C GLU A 190 -0.61 25.87 11.43
N LEU A 191 -1.56 25.04 11.00
CA LEU A 191 -2.39 25.32 9.81
C LEU A 191 -3.07 26.68 9.93
N ALA A 192 -3.75 26.92 11.05
CA ALA A 192 -4.44 28.18 11.29
C ALA A 192 -3.47 29.37 11.35
N ALA A 193 -2.32 29.21 11.99
CA ALA A 193 -1.30 30.25 12.08
C ALA A 193 -0.63 30.55 10.74
N ASP A 194 -0.39 29.53 9.91
CA ASP A 194 0.30 29.63 8.62
C ASP A 194 -0.60 30.22 7.53
N THR A 195 -1.84 29.75 7.45
CA THR A 195 -2.79 30.07 6.37
C THR A 195 -3.78 31.17 6.73
N GLY A 196 -3.96 31.48 8.01
CA GLY A 196 -5.02 32.36 8.50
C GLY A 196 -6.44 31.74 8.47
N LEU A 197 -6.56 30.47 8.08
CA LEU A 197 -7.83 29.74 8.06
C LEU A 197 -8.27 29.33 9.47
N PRO A 198 -9.59 29.15 9.72
CA PRO A 198 -10.04 28.57 10.97
C PRO A 198 -9.49 27.14 11.12
N ALA A 199 -9.17 26.75 12.36
CA ALA A 199 -8.77 25.37 12.64
C ALA A 199 -9.96 24.43 12.32
N PRO A 200 -9.70 23.29 11.62
CA PRO A 200 -10.72 22.28 11.37
C PRO A 200 -11.45 21.85 12.64
N THR A 201 -12.73 21.47 12.51
CA THR A 201 -13.59 20.95 13.59
C THR A 201 -13.59 19.41 13.63
N GLY A 202 -13.40 18.75 12.48
CA GLY A 202 -13.18 17.31 12.40
C GLY A 202 -11.77 16.86 12.83
N SER A 203 -11.55 15.56 12.78
CA SER A 203 -10.23 14.92 13.01
C SER A 203 -9.73 14.12 11.81
N SER A 204 -10.56 13.96 10.77
CA SER A 204 -10.19 13.24 9.55
C SER A 204 -9.47 14.16 8.58
N LEU A 205 -8.42 13.64 7.95
CA LEU A 205 -7.68 14.29 6.87
C LEU A 205 -8.03 13.74 5.49
N GLU A 206 -9.14 12.99 5.36
CA GLU A 206 -9.60 12.43 4.08
C GLU A 206 -9.75 13.51 2.99
N GLY A 207 -10.23 14.71 3.37
CA GLY A 207 -10.36 15.84 2.44
C GLY A 207 -9.04 16.29 1.82
N TRP A 208 -7.91 16.11 2.52
CA TRP A 208 -6.58 16.34 1.95
C TRP A 208 -6.17 15.20 1.01
N ALA A 209 -6.42 13.95 1.41
CA ALA A 209 -6.08 12.78 0.60
C ALA A 209 -6.75 12.82 -0.79
N ARG A 210 -8.05 13.15 -0.83
CA ARG A 210 -8.81 13.30 -2.09
C ARG A 210 -8.30 14.41 -3.01
N GLN A 211 -7.45 15.30 -2.51
CA GLN A 211 -6.81 16.37 -3.28
C GLN A 211 -5.39 15.99 -3.74
N GLY A 212 -4.94 14.74 -3.58
CA GLY A 212 -3.59 14.35 -3.97
C GLY A 212 -2.54 14.49 -2.86
N VAL A 213 -2.96 14.58 -1.60
CA VAL A 213 -2.05 14.54 -0.44
C VAL A 213 -1.93 13.12 0.07
N LEU A 214 -0.86 12.42 -0.30
CA LEU A 214 -0.59 11.08 0.17
C LEU A 214 -0.13 11.11 1.64
N LEU A 215 -1.02 10.69 2.55
CA LEU A 215 -0.80 10.62 3.99
C LEU A 215 -0.24 9.24 4.38
N LEU A 216 1.06 9.03 4.18
CA LEU A 216 1.71 7.72 4.27
C LEU A 216 2.44 7.52 5.60
N ASN A 217 2.04 6.53 6.39
CA ASN A 217 2.87 6.05 7.49
C ASN A 217 3.98 5.14 6.96
N THR A 218 5.15 5.12 7.61
CA THR A 218 6.24 4.17 7.27
C THR A 218 5.99 2.72 7.73
N ALA A 219 5.12 2.54 8.72
CA ALA A 219 4.52 1.26 9.09
C ALA A 219 3.00 1.42 8.94
N LEU A 220 2.35 0.56 8.15
CA LEU A 220 0.92 0.72 7.86
C LEU A 220 0.00 0.01 8.86
N THR A 221 0.57 -0.81 9.74
CA THR A 221 -0.15 -1.48 10.81
C THR A 221 0.63 -1.42 12.11
N LEU A 222 -0.06 -1.57 13.22
CA LEU A 222 0.50 -1.59 14.56
C LEU A 222 -0.27 -2.58 15.43
N ARG A 223 0.46 -3.33 16.24
CA ARG A 223 -0.11 -4.15 17.32
C ARG A 223 -0.40 -3.25 18.52
N THR A 224 -1.63 -3.29 19.01
CA THR A 224 -2.01 -2.53 20.20
C THR A 224 -1.47 -3.22 21.46
N GLY A 225 -1.38 -2.49 22.58
CA GLY A 225 -0.80 -3.01 23.83
C GLY A 225 0.35 -2.15 24.35
N SER A 226 1.40 -2.81 24.86
CA SER A 226 2.58 -2.17 25.44
C SER A 226 3.41 -1.43 24.39
N ASP A 227 4.38 -0.60 24.81
CA ASP A 227 5.28 0.06 23.86
C ASP A 227 6.14 -0.94 23.05
N ALA A 228 6.45 -2.10 23.64
CA ALA A 228 7.12 -3.19 22.94
C ALA A 228 6.21 -3.80 21.85
N ASP A 229 4.92 -4.00 22.14
CA ASP A 229 3.93 -4.48 21.16
C ASP A 229 3.82 -3.52 19.99
N ARG A 230 3.71 -2.21 20.29
CA ARG A 230 3.57 -1.16 19.28
C ARG A 230 4.77 -1.08 18.34
N ALA A 231 5.95 -1.51 18.78
CA ALA A 231 7.16 -1.52 17.97
C ALA A 231 7.21 -2.71 16.99
N VAL A 232 6.53 -3.83 17.28
CA VAL A 232 6.66 -5.10 16.53
C VAL A 232 6.51 -4.91 15.03
N HIS A 233 5.44 -4.24 14.56
CA HIS A 233 5.17 -4.12 13.12
C HIS A 233 6.15 -3.18 12.42
N ARG A 234 6.66 -2.16 13.11
CA ARG A 234 7.65 -1.23 12.57
C ARG A 234 9.03 -1.89 12.47
N ASP A 235 9.38 -2.69 13.48
CA ASP A 235 10.69 -3.28 13.62
C ASP A 235 10.79 -4.62 12.90
N TRP A 236 9.66 -5.30 12.64
CA TRP A 236 9.62 -6.50 11.82
C TRP A 236 10.06 -6.21 10.40
N LYS A 237 11.15 -6.88 9.97
CA LYS A 237 11.71 -6.77 8.63
C LYS A 237 11.50 -8.02 7.78
N GLY A 238 11.27 -9.18 8.39
CA GLY A 238 11.48 -10.45 7.70
C GLY A 238 12.86 -10.47 7.02
N ASP A 239 12.96 -11.11 5.86
CA ASP A 239 14.20 -11.09 5.05
C ASP A 239 14.22 -9.93 4.04
N ASN A 240 13.12 -9.18 3.91
CA ASN A 240 12.89 -8.24 2.81
C ASN A 240 12.55 -6.80 3.26
N GLY A 241 12.79 -6.46 4.53
CA GLY A 241 12.64 -5.10 5.07
C GLY A 241 11.24 -4.70 5.55
N GLY A 242 10.24 -5.58 5.45
CA GLY A 242 8.88 -5.38 5.98
C GLY A 242 8.21 -4.10 5.50
N TRP A 243 7.47 -3.42 6.38
CA TRP A 243 6.76 -2.18 6.01
C TRP A 243 7.67 -1.06 5.51
N GLN A 244 8.90 -0.97 6.01
CA GLN A 244 9.83 0.05 5.54
C GLN A 244 10.20 -0.17 4.07
N ALA A 245 10.49 -1.40 3.66
CA ALA A 245 10.77 -1.68 2.26
C ALA A 245 9.56 -1.39 1.36
N PHE A 246 8.34 -1.70 1.82
CA PHE A 246 7.11 -1.39 1.10
C PHE A 246 6.93 0.12 0.92
N THR A 247 6.97 0.88 2.02
CA THR A 247 6.72 2.33 2.02
C THR A 247 7.85 3.11 1.34
N ASP A 248 9.09 2.62 1.41
CA ASP A 248 10.21 3.17 0.64
C ASP A 248 10.02 2.95 -0.87
N SER A 249 9.47 1.81 -1.27
CA SER A 249 9.14 1.54 -2.67
C SER A 249 8.03 2.49 -3.17
N VAL A 250 7.03 2.77 -2.33
CA VAL A 250 6.02 3.81 -2.59
C VAL A 250 6.66 5.18 -2.77
N ILE A 251 7.51 5.61 -1.83
CA ILE A 251 8.19 6.92 -1.88
C ILE A 251 9.08 7.02 -3.13
N ARG A 252 9.88 5.99 -3.45
CA ARG A 252 10.72 5.96 -4.66
C ARG A 252 9.89 6.01 -5.94
N ALA A 253 8.76 5.30 -6.00
CA ALA A 253 7.87 5.35 -7.15
C ALA A 253 7.32 6.76 -7.37
N VAL A 254 6.94 7.46 -6.30
CA VAL A 254 6.49 8.86 -6.38
C VAL A 254 7.64 9.79 -6.75
N ALA A 255 8.84 9.57 -6.20
CA ALA A 255 10.03 10.39 -6.45
C ALA A 255 10.60 10.23 -7.87
N ALA A 256 10.19 9.17 -8.58
CA ALA A 256 10.50 8.96 -9.99
C ALA A 256 9.49 9.61 -10.94
N LYS A 257 8.44 10.28 -10.42
CA LYS A 257 7.45 10.95 -11.26
C LYS A 257 8.07 12.16 -11.97
N PRO A 258 7.71 12.39 -13.24
CA PRO A 258 8.11 13.62 -13.93
C PRO A 258 7.38 14.84 -13.38
N GLU A 259 6.15 14.67 -12.85
CA GLU A 259 5.40 15.77 -12.29
C GLU A 259 5.90 16.15 -10.90
N HIS A 260 6.02 17.45 -10.62
CA HIS A 260 6.62 17.96 -9.38
C HIS A 260 5.82 17.61 -8.12
N VAL A 261 6.41 16.90 -7.17
CA VAL A 261 5.78 16.55 -5.88
C VAL A 261 6.45 17.30 -4.73
N VAL A 262 5.68 17.66 -3.70
CA VAL A 262 6.20 18.20 -2.44
C VAL A 262 6.23 17.12 -1.36
N PHE A 263 7.40 16.83 -0.81
CA PHE A 263 7.57 15.90 0.30
C PHE A 263 7.70 16.66 1.61
N VAL A 264 6.81 16.38 2.55
CA VAL A 264 6.76 17.00 3.88
C VAL A 264 7.22 15.99 4.92
N LEU A 265 8.39 16.24 5.50
CA LEU A 265 9.07 15.33 6.41
C LEU A 265 9.16 15.97 7.80
N TRP A 266 8.33 15.50 8.74
CA TRP A 266 8.31 16.00 10.11
C TRP A 266 9.01 15.06 11.09
N GLY A 267 10.11 15.53 11.67
CA GLY A 267 10.88 14.78 12.67
C GLY A 267 11.88 13.79 12.08
N SER A 268 12.76 13.26 12.95
CA SER A 268 13.91 12.43 12.57
C SER A 268 13.53 11.20 11.76
N HIS A 269 12.41 10.55 12.11
CA HIS A 269 11.95 9.36 11.41
C HIS A 269 11.60 9.64 9.94
N ALA A 270 10.83 10.70 9.70
CA ALA A 270 10.50 11.15 8.35
C ALA A 270 11.74 11.72 7.63
N HIS A 271 12.63 12.42 8.34
CA HIS A 271 13.89 12.91 7.77
C HIS A 271 14.75 11.78 7.22
N GLY A 272 14.71 10.58 7.79
CA GLY A 272 15.39 9.40 7.22
C GLY A 272 14.96 9.06 5.80
N LYS A 273 13.79 9.53 5.34
CA LYS A 273 13.30 9.34 3.96
C LYS A 273 13.83 10.38 2.97
N ALA A 274 14.57 11.39 3.45
CA ALA A 274 15.25 12.39 2.65
C ALA A 274 16.08 11.79 1.51
N GLU A 275 16.84 10.74 1.81
CA GLU A 275 17.76 10.09 0.87
C GLU A 275 17.04 9.49 -0.35
N LEU A 276 15.73 9.22 -0.24
CA LEU A 276 14.92 8.66 -1.32
C LEU A 276 14.43 9.74 -2.30
N VAL A 277 14.47 11.01 -1.91
CA VAL A 277 13.79 12.11 -2.62
C VAL A 277 14.71 13.30 -2.92
N GLU A 278 15.80 13.47 -2.19
CA GLU A 278 16.75 14.55 -2.47
C GLU A 278 17.46 14.34 -3.81
N GLY A 279 17.63 15.42 -4.57
CA GLY A 279 18.26 15.36 -5.90
C GLY A 279 17.33 14.92 -7.04
N THR A 280 16.06 14.59 -6.76
CA THR A 280 15.07 14.18 -7.77
C THR A 280 14.40 15.36 -8.50
N GLY A 281 14.65 16.60 -8.06
CA GLY A 281 13.98 17.81 -8.56
C GLY A 281 12.71 18.17 -7.80
N HIS A 282 12.21 17.29 -6.92
CA HIS A 282 11.09 17.55 -6.04
C HIS A 282 11.43 18.50 -4.88
N THR A 283 10.41 19.14 -4.29
CA THR A 283 10.59 19.99 -3.11
C THR A 283 10.51 19.14 -1.85
N VAL A 284 11.47 19.33 -0.93
CA VAL A 284 11.46 18.66 0.39
C VAL A 284 11.38 19.70 1.50
N LEU A 285 10.28 19.67 2.26
CA LEU A 285 10.05 20.52 3.42
C LEU A 285 10.34 19.72 4.69
N ARG A 286 11.16 20.30 5.58
CA ARG A 286 11.58 19.67 6.84
C ARG A 286 11.28 20.56 8.03
N SER A 287 10.87 19.94 9.13
CA SER A 287 10.78 20.55 10.45
C SER A 287 10.84 19.46 11.52
N ALA A 288 10.90 19.87 12.79
CA ALA A 288 10.65 18.96 13.90
C ALA A 288 9.26 18.30 13.78
N HIS A 289 9.05 17.20 14.52
CA HIS A 289 7.75 16.54 14.59
C HIS A 289 6.73 17.47 15.28
N PRO A 290 5.42 17.41 14.95
CA PRO A 290 4.42 18.30 15.56
C PRO A 290 4.36 18.26 17.09
N THR A 291 4.82 17.17 17.71
CA THR A 291 4.87 17.00 19.17
C THR A 291 6.27 17.21 19.78
N SER A 292 7.29 17.48 18.96
CA SER A 292 8.63 17.77 19.47
C SER A 292 8.67 19.08 20.25
N TYR A 293 9.60 19.17 21.21
CA TYR A 293 9.85 20.41 21.93
C TYR A 293 10.31 21.53 20.97
N PRO A 294 9.98 22.81 21.25
CA PRO A 294 10.32 23.94 20.39
C PRO A 294 11.83 24.22 20.24
N SER A 295 12.69 23.51 20.97
CA SER A 295 14.15 23.69 20.96
C SER A 295 14.86 23.07 19.76
N ALA A 296 14.13 22.49 18.81
CA ALA A 296 14.70 21.94 17.58
C ALA A 296 15.26 23.06 16.67
N THR A 297 16.28 22.73 15.87
CA THR A 297 16.90 23.65 14.90
C THR A 297 15.89 24.29 13.95
N VAL A 298 14.88 23.51 13.53
CA VAL A 298 13.71 24.00 12.78
C VAL A 298 12.47 23.50 13.52
N PRO A 299 11.87 24.32 14.40
CA PRO A 299 10.66 23.95 15.12
C PRO A 299 9.50 23.66 14.16
N PHE A 300 8.54 22.83 14.57
CA PHE A 300 7.31 22.63 13.79
C PHE A 300 6.45 23.90 13.74
N ALA A 301 6.25 24.53 14.91
CA ALA A 301 5.53 25.79 15.00
C ALA A 301 6.29 26.92 14.28
N GLY A 302 5.61 27.63 13.40
CA GLY A 302 6.19 28.66 12.53
C GLY A 302 6.99 28.12 11.34
N SER A 303 7.00 26.80 11.09
CA SER A 303 7.67 26.23 9.91
C SER A 303 6.93 26.48 8.60
N ARG A 304 5.66 26.90 8.70
CA ARG A 304 4.79 27.30 7.59
C ARG A 304 4.70 26.24 6.48
N PRO A 305 4.44 24.95 6.80
CA PRO A 305 4.55 23.89 5.83
C PRO A 305 3.44 23.93 4.79
N PHE A 306 2.27 24.52 5.09
CA PHE A 306 1.10 24.51 4.20
C PHE A 306 1.23 25.57 3.11
N THR A 307 1.56 26.81 3.49
CA THR A 307 1.78 27.89 2.51
C THR A 307 2.99 27.60 1.63
N ARG A 308 4.10 27.13 2.22
CA ARG A 308 5.28 26.71 1.45
C ARG A 308 5.01 25.55 0.49
N THR A 309 4.12 24.63 0.86
CA THR A 309 3.68 23.56 -0.04
C THR A 309 2.92 24.13 -1.24
N ASN A 310 1.94 25.00 -1.00
CA ASN A 310 1.18 25.62 -2.08
C ASN A 310 2.06 26.52 -2.96
N GLU A 311 2.99 27.29 -2.39
CA GLU A 311 3.98 28.07 -3.15
C GLU A 311 4.81 27.18 -4.08
N ALA A 312 5.31 26.04 -3.58
CA ALA A 312 6.10 25.10 -4.37
C ALA A 312 5.27 24.44 -5.48
N LEU A 313 4.02 24.07 -5.22
CA LEU A 313 3.11 23.50 -6.22
C LEU A 313 2.74 24.53 -7.29
N SER A 314 2.37 25.75 -6.90
CA SER A 314 2.02 26.85 -7.80
C SER A 314 3.19 27.23 -8.69
N ALA A 315 4.41 27.28 -8.16
CA ALA A 315 5.62 27.54 -8.95
C ALA A 315 5.88 26.48 -10.04
N HIS A 316 5.35 25.26 -9.88
CA HIS A 316 5.47 24.17 -10.85
C HIS A 316 4.16 23.86 -11.59
N GLY A 317 3.17 24.75 -11.52
CA GLY A 317 1.90 24.59 -12.24
C GLY A 317 1.06 23.39 -11.80
N ARG A 318 1.25 22.89 -10.57
CA ARG A 318 0.53 21.72 -10.02
C ARG A 318 -0.79 22.07 -9.32
N GLY A 319 -1.12 23.37 -9.23
CA GLY A 319 -2.27 23.89 -8.49
C GLY A 319 -2.12 23.73 -6.98
N GLU A 320 -2.91 24.47 -6.23
CA GLU A 320 -2.82 24.49 -4.76
C GLU A 320 -3.65 23.39 -4.11
N ILE A 321 -3.31 23.05 -2.86
CA ILE A 321 -4.17 22.27 -1.97
C ILE A 321 -5.08 23.24 -1.23
N ASP A 322 -6.38 22.96 -1.22
CA ASP A 322 -7.30 23.59 -0.29
C ASP A 322 -7.16 22.89 1.07
N TRP A 323 -6.32 23.45 1.92
CA TRP A 323 -6.08 22.94 3.26
C TRP A 323 -7.28 23.11 4.20
N ALA A 324 -8.27 23.91 3.83
CA ALA A 324 -9.55 24.04 4.54
C ALA A 324 -10.50 22.87 4.23
N GLY A 325 -10.25 22.06 3.20
CA GLY A 325 -11.11 20.93 2.79
C GLY A 325 -11.26 19.79 3.82
N SER A 326 -10.68 19.91 5.01
CA SER A 326 -10.89 19.05 6.18
C SER A 326 -11.85 19.66 7.23
N LEU A 327 -12.43 20.83 6.94
CA LEU A 327 -13.48 21.50 7.72
C LEU A 327 -14.83 20.78 7.63
#